data_AF-A0ABD5QL49-F1
#
_entry.id   AF-A0ABD5QL49-F1
#
_cell.length_a   1.000
_cell.length_b   1.000
_cell.length_c   1.000
_cell.angle_alpha   90.00
_cell.angle_beta   90.00
_cell.angle_gamma   90.00
#
_symmetry.space_group_name_H-M   'P 1'
#
loop_
_entity.id
_entity.type
_entity.pdbx_description
1 polymer ?
#
loop_
_entity_poly.entity_id
_entity_poly.type
_entity_poly.pdbx_seq_one_letter_code
_entity_poly.pdbx_strand_id
1 'polypeptide(L)' 'MGEQPTDGMSEPRAILTDREREIIKGIDVSDDYRYQTISRIRRRFDRLEEDLEVLDENHDSLGEELRDVICEDD' A
#
# COMPACT_ATOMS: atom_id res chain seq x y z
N MET A 1 -18.98 27.89 -8.13
CA MET A 1 -18.31 26.69 -7.59
C MET A 1 -16.86 27.08 -7.40
N GLY A 2 -16.42 27.24 -6.16
CA GLY A 2 -15.02 27.61 -5.89
C GLY A 2 -14.14 26.40 -6.07
N GLU A 3 -13.21 26.46 -7.01
CA GLU A 3 -12.08 25.54 -7.05
C GLU A 3 -11.31 25.68 -5.73
N GLN A 4 -11.36 24.64 -4.90
CA GLN A 4 -10.53 24.60 -3.71
C GLN A 4 -9.09 24.33 -4.15
N PRO A 5 -8.11 25.12 -3.70
CA PRO A 5 -6.71 24.83 -3.95
C PRO A 5 -6.34 23.52 -3.25
N THR A 6 -5.84 22.55 -4.00
CA THR A 6 -5.28 21.31 -3.46
C THR A 6 -3.91 21.64 -2.85
N ASP A 7 -3.93 22.25 -1.67
CA ASP A 7 -2.74 22.50 -0.86
C ASP A 7 -2.12 21.14 -0.49
N GLY A 8 -0.96 20.83 -1.07
CA GLY A 8 -0.17 19.63 -0.79
C GLY A 8 -0.69 18.34 -1.45
N MET A 9 -0.41 18.15 -2.75
CA MET A 9 -0.57 16.85 -3.40
C MET A 9 0.41 15.84 -2.76
N SER A 10 0.01 15.23 -1.64
CA SER A 10 0.63 14.01 -1.17
C SER A 10 0.34 12.96 -2.24
N GLU A 11 1.39 12.44 -2.88
CA GLU A 11 1.24 11.35 -3.83
C GLU A 11 0.36 10.25 -3.22
N PRO A 12 -0.61 9.71 -4.00
CA PRO A 12 -1.50 8.67 -3.49
C PRO A 12 -0.67 7.52 -2.92
N ARG A 13 -0.84 7.27 -1.63
CA ARG A 13 -0.08 6.25 -0.91
C ARG A 13 -0.78 4.91 -1.07
N ALA A 14 -0.07 3.92 -1.60
CA ALA A 14 -0.47 2.52 -1.58
C ALA A 14 -0.17 1.88 -0.19
N ILE A 15 0.21 0.60 -0.16
CA ILE A 15 0.43 -0.16 1.09
C ILE A 15 1.66 0.34 1.86
N LEU A 16 2.69 0.84 1.16
CA LEU A 16 3.97 1.23 1.74
C LEU A 16 4.17 2.75 1.70
N THR A 17 4.75 3.30 2.77
CA THR A 17 5.34 4.64 2.77
C THR A 17 6.71 4.65 2.09
N ASP A 18 7.19 5.81 1.67
CA ASP A 18 8.51 5.96 1.05
C ASP A 18 9.62 5.47 1.98
N ARG A 19 9.53 5.81 3.26
CA ARG A 19 10.49 5.37 4.27
C ARG A 19 10.50 3.84 4.43
N GLU A 20 9.35 3.20 4.38
CA GLU A 20 9.26 1.73 4.43
C GLU A 20 9.90 1.08 3.19
N ARG A 21 9.71 1.68 2.01
CA ARG A 21 10.39 1.24 0.78
C ARG A 21 11.90 1.35 0.91
N GLU A 22 12.40 2.45 1.46
CA GLU A 22 13.83 2.63 1.72
C GLU A 22 14.36 1.55 2.68
N ILE A 23 13.65 1.27 3.78
CA ILE A 23 14.04 0.24 4.76
C ILE A 23 14.11 -1.15 4.13
N ILE A 24 13.15 -1.50 3.25
CA ILE A 24 13.18 -2.76 2.51
C ILE A 24 14.37 -2.82 1.54
N LYS A 25 14.67 -1.70 0.86
CA LYS A 25 15.82 -1.58 -0.05
C LYS A 25 17.18 -1.65 0.64
N GLY A 26 17.21 -1.71 1.97
CA GLY A 26 18.41 -1.95 2.75
C GLY A 26 19.14 -0.69 3.20
N ILE A 27 18.42 0.41 3.44
CA ILE A 27 19.03 1.52 4.20
C ILE A 27 19.50 1.02 5.57
N ASP A 28 20.64 1.54 6.02
CA ASP A 28 21.22 1.17 7.30
C ASP A 28 20.35 1.70 8.44
N VAL A 29 19.70 0.76 9.13
CA VAL A 29 18.90 1.00 10.33
C VAL A 29 19.14 -0.17 11.30
N SER A 30 18.84 0.04 12.57
CA SER A 30 18.91 -1.03 13.58
C SER A 30 18.08 -2.25 13.16
N ASP A 31 18.62 -3.45 13.39
CA ASP A 31 17.94 -4.72 13.11
C ASP A 31 16.55 -4.79 13.76
N ASP A 32 16.40 -4.29 14.98
CA ASP A 32 15.13 -4.26 15.69
C ASP A 32 14.10 -3.37 14.94
N TYR A 33 14.53 -2.19 14.50
CA TYR A 33 13.67 -1.28 13.76
C TYR A 33 13.29 -1.83 12.39
N ARG A 34 14.23 -2.48 11.69
CA ARG A 34 13.96 -3.19 10.43
C ARG A 34 12.94 -4.30 10.65
N TYR A 35 13.13 -5.12 11.68
CA TYR A 35 12.22 -6.20 12.02
C TYR A 35 10.81 -5.69 12.34
N GLN A 36 10.70 -4.67 13.19
CA GLN A 36 9.41 -4.06 13.51
C GLN A 36 8.72 -3.49 12.26
N THR A 37 9.48 -2.86 11.37
CA THR A 37 8.96 -2.33 10.11
C THR A 37 8.38 -3.43 9.23
N ILE A 38 9.15 -4.51 9.01
CA ILE A 38 8.68 -5.67 8.24
C ILE A 38 7.44 -6.30 8.90
N SER A 39 7.42 -6.42 10.22
CA SER A 39 6.26 -6.96 10.95
C SER A 39 5.01 -6.10 10.75
N ARG A 40 5.14 -4.77 10.75
CA ARG A 40 4.02 -3.87 10.48
C ARG A 40 3.51 -4.01 9.05
N ILE A 41 4.42 -4.12 8.08
CA ILE A 41 4.07 -4.32 6.67
C ILE A 41 3.28 -5.61 6.49
N ARG A 42 3.71 -6.72 7.13
CA ARG A 42 2.97 -7.99 7.09
C ARG A 42 1.52 -7.85 7.56
N ARG A 43 1.29 -7.13 8.66
CA ARG A 43 -0.07 -6.85 9.16
C ARG A 43 -0.93 -6.02 8.21
N ARG A 44 -0.32 -5.28 7.27
CA ARG A 44 -1.07 -4.55 6.24
C ARG A 44 -1.52 -5.48 5.12
N PHE A 45 -0.84 -6.61 4.89
CA PHE A 45 -1.30 -7.61 3.92
C PHE A 45 -2.58 -8.27 4.40
N ASP A 46 -2.70 -8.58 5.69
CA ASP A 46 -3.95 -9.09 6.26
C ASP A 46 -5.13 -8.12 5.99
N ARG A 47 -4.91 -6.80 6.14
CA ARG A 47 -5.94 -5.79 5.82
C ARG A 47 -6.21 -5.64 4.33
N LEU A 48 -5.19 -5.80 3.49
CA LEU A 48 -5.37 -5.73 2.04
C LEU A 48 -6.28 -6.86 1.55
N GLU A 49 -6.20 -8.03 2.17
CA GLU A 49 -7.12 -9.14 1.91
C GLU A 49 -8.56 -8.73 2.22
N GLU A 50 -8.82 -8.18 3.41
CA GLU A 50 -10.14 -7.65 3.79
C GLU A 50 -10.62 -6.54 2.82
N ASP A 51 -9.72 -5.62 2.44
CA ASP A 51 -10.03 -4.55 1.50
C ASP A 51 -10.39 -5.12 0.11
N LEU A 52 -9.70 -6.17 -0.34
CA LEU A 52 -9.96 -6.83 -1.62
C LEU A 52 -11.35 -7.48 -1.62
N GLU A 53 -11.74 -8.15 -0.53
CA GLU A 53 -13.09 -8.71 -0.38
C GLU A 53 -14.16 -7.62 -0.51
N VAL A 54 -13.98 -6.48 0.18
CA VAL A 54 -14.90 -5.34 0.08
C VAL A 54 -14.98 -4.79 -1.35
N LEU A 55 -13.85 -4.73 -2.06
CA LEU A 55 -13.81 -4.27 -3.44
C LEU A 55 -14.59 -5.21 -4.37
N ASP A 56 -14.42 -6.53 -4.25
CA ASP A 56 -15.18 -7.52 -5.04
C ASP A 56 -16.68 -7.51 -4.72
N GLU A 57 -17.04 -7.37 -3.44
CA GLU A 57 -18.45 -7.40 -3.03
C GLU A 57 -19.23 -6.15 -3.45
N ASN A 58 -18.56 -4.99 -3.53
CA ASN A 58 -19.23 -3.70 -3.73
C ASN A 58 -19.02 -3.10 -5.11
N HIS A 59 -18.07 -3.60 -5.92
CA HIS A 59 -17.80 -3.07 -7.25
C HIS A 59 -17.35 -4.15 -8.23
N ASP A 60 -17.99 -4.21 -9.41
CA ASP A 60 -17.85 -5.33 -10.35
C ASP A 60 -16.43 -5.56 -10.89
N SER A 61 -15.56 -4.53 -10.94
CA SER A 61 -14.22 -4.62 -11.56
C SER A 61 -13.03 -4.28 -10.66
N LEU A 62 -13.21 -3.59 -9.53
CA LEU A 62 -12.05 -3.01 -8.81
C LEU A 62 -11.15 -4.07 -8.18
N GLY A 63 -11.73 -5.16 -7.67
CA GLY A 63 -10.97 -6.29 -7.16
C GLY A 63 -10.18 -7.01 -8.25
N GLU A 64 -10.76 -7.14 -9.45
CA GLU A 64 -10.09 -7.72 -10.61
C GLU A 64 -8.93 -6.83 -11.10
N GLU A 65 -9.16 -5.52 -11.23
CA GLU A 65 -8.13 -4.54 -11.62
C GLU A 65 -6.94 -4.53 -10.64
N LEU A 66 -7.20 -4.62 -9.33
CA LEU A 66 -6.13 -4.69 -8.33
C LEU A 66 -5.32 -5.98 -8.46
N ARG A 67 -5.98 -7.11 -8.71
CA ARG A 67 -5.29 -8.40 -8.93
C ARG A 67 -4.46 -8.37 -10.20
N ASP A 68 -4.95 -7.78 -11.28
CA ASP A 68 -4.21 -7.64 -12.53
C ASP A 68 -2.89 -6.90 -12.27
N VAL A 69 -2.94 -5.72 -11.63
CA VAL A 69 -1.74 -4.92 -11.30
C VAL A 69 -0.72 -5.65 -10.42
N ILE A 70 -1.16 -6.57 -9.55
CA ILE A 70 -0.27 -7.32 -8.64
C ILE A 70 0.24 -8.62 -9.29
N CYS A 71 -0.61 -9.29 -10.07
CA CYS A 71 -0.37 -10.59 -10.67
C CYS A 71 0.01 -10.50 -12.16
N GLU A 72 0.32 -9.32 -12.69
CA GLU A 72 1.00 -9.17 -13.98
C GLU A 72 2.36 -9.89 -13.91
N ASP A 73 2.31 -11.19 -14.19
CA ASP A 73 3.37 -12.21 -14.15
C ASP A 73 4.49 -11.91 -15.17
N ASP A 74 5.72 -11.83 -14.67
CA ASP A 74 6.89 -12.54 -15.23
C ASP A 74 7.59 -13.33 -14.11
#